data_AF-A0A7D9D2K6-F1
#
_entry.id   AF-A0A7D9D2K6-F1
#
_cell.length_a   1.000
_cell.length_b   1.000
_cell.length_c   1.000
_cell.angle_alpha   90.00
_cell.angle_beta   90.00
_cell.angle_gamma   90.00
#
_symmetry.space_group_name_H-M   'P 1'
#
loop_
_entity.id
_entity.type
_entity.pdbx_description
1 polymer ?
#
loop_
_entity_poly.entity_id
_entity_poly.type
_entity_poly.pdbx_seq_one_letter_code
_entity_poly.pdbx_strand_id
1 'polypeptide(L)'
;MTVEQFANFAEIIGVVLVIASLVYVAQQLRQNTDMMRVSASNERVKREFDIVANLLDSRNLAEVWVKGGKQFDALDEVDQQRAIFFEYRAISVWHQEFQLRQQNLTLDANWHSNEWLIQNIGRRQAVREAWVIFKKSYEKPFQEYIDRQFEIADGIVSGD
;
A
#
# COMPACT_ATOMS: atom_id res chain seq x y z
N MET A 1 1.10 -44.39 -46.19
CA MET A 1 0.57 -43.19 -45.53
C MET A 1 0.37 -42.13 -46.61
N THR A 2 -0.81 -41.53 -46.71
CA THR A 2 -1.08 -40.44 -47.67
C THR A 2 -0.57 -39.11 -47.10
N VAL A 3 -0.35 -38.10 -47.96
CA VAL A 3 0.04 -36.74 -47.54
C VAL A 3 -0.99 -36.15 -46.56
N GLU A 4 -2.27 -36.47 -46.76
CA GLU A 4 -3.38 -36.06 -45.90
C GLU A 4 -3.28 -36.65 -44.48
N GLN A 5 -2.84 -37.92 -44.34
CA GLN A 5 -2.60 -38.52 -43.03
C GLN A 5 -1.44 -37.85 -42.27
N PHE A 6 -0.38 -37.44 -42.98
CA PHE A 6 0.72 -36.67 -42.38
C PHE A 6 0.28 -35.27 -41.95
N ALA A 7 -0.54 -34.60 -42.75
CA ALA A 7 -1.10 -33.29 -42.42
C ALA A 7 -1.95 -33.35 -41.13
N ASN A 8 -2.85 -34.32 -41.03
CA ASN A 8 -3.67 -34.52 -39.83
C ASN A 8 -2.82 -34.79 -38.58
N PHE A 9 -1.73 -35.56 -38.72
CA PHE A 9 -0.83 -35.84 -37.59
C PHE A 9 -0.05 -34.60 -37.14
N ALA A 10 0.42 -33.79 -38.10
CA ALA A 10 1.08 -32.52 -37.83
C ALA A 10 0.13 -31.51 -37.16
N GLU A 11 -1.14 -31.48 -37.57
CA GLU A 11 -2.18 -30.64 -36.96
C GLU A 11 -2.44 -31.02 -35.51
N ILE A 12 -2.61 -32.32 -35.22
CA ILE A 12 -2.79 -32.82 -33.84
C ILE A 12 -1.60 -32.44 -32.96
N ILE A 13 -0.36 -32.64 -33.45
CA ILE A 13 0.85 -32.25 -32.72
C ILE A 13 0.86 -30.74 -32.49
N GLY A 14 0.52 -29.95 -33.50
CA GLY A 14 0.42 -28.49 -33.39
C GLY A 14 -0.54 -28.06 -32.30
N VAL A 15 -1.75 -28.63 -32.27
CA VAL A 15 -2.75 -28.35 -31.23
C VAL A 15 -2.23 -28.74 -29.85
N VAL A 16 -1.60 -29.91 -29.69
CA VAL A 16 -1.01 -30.35 -28.42
C VAL A 16 0.08 -29.39 -27.94
N LEU A 17 0.95 -28.93 -28.85
CA LEU A 17 2.01 -27.96 -28.52
C LEU A 17 1.44 -26.59 -28.12
N VAL A 18 0.36 -26.14 -28.76
CA VAL A 18 -0.33 -24.91 -28.38
C VAL A 18 -0.93 -25.03 -26.98
N ILE A 19 -1.61 -26.14 -26.68
CA ILE A 19 -2.18 -26.39 -25.33
C ILE A 19 -1.06 -26.43 -24.27
N ALA A 20 0.02 -27.17 -24.53
CA ALA A 20 1.16 -27.23 -23.63
C ALA A 20 1.77 -25.85 -23.38
N SER A 21 1.87 -25.02 -24.43
CA SER A 21 2.36 -23.65 -24.35
C SER A 21 1.45 -22.76 -23.50
N LEU A 22 0.13 -22.87 -23.65
CA LEU A 22 -0.84 -22.13 -22.82
C LEU A 22 -0.76 -22.52 -21.35
N VAL A 23 -0.60 -23.82 -21.04
CA VAL A 23 -0.41 -24.31 -19.66
C VAL A 23 0.87 -23.73 -19.07
N TYR A 24 1.96 -23.74 -19.83
CA TYR A 24 3.23 -23.17 -19.40
C TYR A 24 3.12 -21.67 -19.11
N VAL A 25 2.50 -20.90 -20.00
CA VAL A 25 2.28 -19.45 -19.80
C VAL A 25 1.40 -19.18 -18.57
N ALA A 26 0.35 -19.97 -18.35
CA ALA A 26 -0.49 -19.84 -17.16
C ALA A 26 0.29 -20.10 -15.86
N GLN A 27 1.18 -21.10 -15.85
CA GLN A 27 2.07 -21.37 -14.72
C GLN A 27 3.08 -20.23 -14.51
N GLN A 28 3.68 -19.75 -15.60
CA GLN A 28 4.64 -18.64 -15.57
C GLN A 28 4.01 -17.36 -15.00
N LEU A 29 2.78 -17.05 -15.40
CA LEU A 29 2.06 -15.87 -14.91
C LEU A 29 1.74 -15.97 -13.41
N ARG A 30 1.38 -17.17 -12.93
CA ARG A 30 1.16 -17.42 -11.49
C ARG A 30 2.45 -17.21 -10.69
N GLN A 31 3.55 -17.83 -11.12
CA GLN A 31 4.86 -17.68 -10.46
C GLN A 31 5.32 -16.22 -10.47
N ASN A 32 5.14 -15.51 -11.58
CA ASN A 32 5.47 -14.10 -11.69
C ASN A 32 4.66 -13.24 -10.70
N THR A 33 3.35 -13.50 -10.61
CA THR A 33 2.46 -12.81 -9.66
C THR A 33 2.88 -13.05 -8.22
N ASP A 34 3.22 -14.29 -7.86
CA ASP A 34 3.66 -14.63 -6.51
C ASP A 34 5.00 -13.96 -6.16
N MET A 35 5.95 -13.89 -7.11
CA MET A 35 7.19 -13.13 -6.93
C MET A 35 6.93 -11.63 -6.73
N MET A 36 6.00 -11.04 -7.49
CA MET A 36 5.61 -9.63 -7.32
C MET A 36 5.02 -9.37 -5.94
N ARG A 37 4.16 -10.27 -5.42
CA ARG A 37 3.61 -10.17 -4.07
C ARG A 37 4.69 -10.20 -2.99
N VAL A 38 5.68 -11.10 -3.12
CA VAL A 38 6.82 -11.17 -2.19
C VAL A 38 7.65 -9.88 -2.25
N SER A 39 7.94 -9.38 -3.46
CA SER A 39 8.68 -8.13 -3.64
C SER A 39 7.94 -6.95 -3.00
N ALA A 40 6.64 -6.81 -3.26
CA ALA A 40 5.80 -5.78 -2.67
C ALA A 40 5.80 -5.83 -1.14
N SER A 41 5.71 -7.03 -0.56
CA SER A 41 5.76 -7.22 0.90
C SER A 41 7.12 -6.82 1.49
N ASN A 42 8.23 -7.16 0.84
CA ASN A 42 9.57 -6.78 1.30
C ASN A 42 9.78 -5.26 1.23
N GLU A 43 9.34 -4.63 0.13
CA GLU A 43 9.44 -3.18 -0.01
C GLU A 43 8.56 -2.44 1.00
N ARG A 44 7.36 -2.97 1.31
CA ARG A 44 6.49 -2.42 2.36
C ARG A 44 7.23 -2.38 3.70
N VAL A 45 7.79 -3.52 4.11
CA VAL A 45 8.56 -3.63 5.36
C VAL A 45 9.68 -2.60 5.38
N LYS A 46 10.44 -2.47 4.29
CA LYS A 46 11.51 -1.47 4.17
C LYS A 46 10.99 -0.03 4.36
N ARG A 47 9.90 0.35 3.68
CA ARG A 47 9.30 1.69 3.82
C ARG A 47 8.84 1.99 5.24
N GLU A 48 8.22 1.01 5.90
CA GLU A 48 7.80 1.14 7.30
C GLU A 48 9.02 1.35 8.22
N PHE A 49 10.06 0.54 8.07
CA PHE A 49 11.31 0.70 8.82
C PHE A 49 11.97 2.06 8.56
N ASP A 50 12.00 2.54 7.32
CA ASP A 50 12.60 3.83 6.97
C ASP A 50 11.86 5.00 7.64
N ILE A 51 10.55 4.92 7.88
CA ILE A 51 9.80 5.94 8.63
C ILE A 51 10.18 5.89 10.11
N VAL A 52 10.18 4.69 10.70
CA VAL A 52 10.45 4.50 12.14
C VAL A 52 11.91 4.81 12.49
N ALA A 53 12.86 4.44 11.64
CA ALA A 53 14.30 4.68 11.87
C ALA A 53 14.60 6.17 12.09
N ASN A 54 13.97 7.06 11.31
CA ASN A 54 14.13 8.50 11.48
C ASN A 54 13.71 9.00 12.88
N LEU A 55 12.70 8.38 13.49
CA LEU A 55 12.27 8.69 14.86
C LEU A 55 13.23 8.13 15.90
N LEU A 56 13.82 6.96 15.64
CA LEU A 56 14.79 6.35 16.55
C LEU A 56 16.13 7.10 16.57
N ASP A 57 16.57 7.59 15.41
CA ASP A 57 17.87 8.23 15.25
C ASP A 57 17.87 9.71 15.70
N SER A 58 16.71 10.36 15.75
CA SER A 58 16.59 11.78 16.09
C SER A 58 15.58 12.01 17.21
N ARG A 59 16.10 12.24 18.43
CA ARG A 59 15.28 12.62 19.58
C ARG A 59 14.42 13.86 19.29
N ASN A 60 14.99 14.86 18.62
CA ASN A 60 14.24 16.07 18.29
C ASN A 60 13.05 15.77 17.37
N LEU A 61 13.25 14.92 16.35
CA LEU A 61 12.14 14.52 15.48
C LEU A 61 11.10 13.68 16.24
N ALA A 62 11.54 12.81 17.14
CA ALA A 62 10.64 12.04 18.00
C ALA A 62 9.78 12.95 18.90
N GLU A 63 10.36 13.99 19.49
CA GLU A 63 9.63 14.96 20.32
C GLU A 63 8.59 15.73 19.50
N VAL A 64 8.95 16.20 18.30
CA VAL A 64 8.03 16.85 17.37
C VAL A 64 6.91 15.89 16.98
N TRP A 65 7.22 14.64 16.66
CA TRP A 65 6.24 13.63 16.30
C TRP A 65 5.30 13.31 17.46
N VAL A 66 5.79 13.12 18.68
CA VAL A 66 4.94 12.87 19.86
C VAL A 66 3.98 14.04 20.09
N LYS A 67 4.49 15.27 20.09
CA LYS A 67 3.68 16.48 20.30
C LYS A 67 2.68 16.70 19.16
N GLY A 68 3.07 16.47 17.91
CA GLY A 68 2.21 16.62 16.74
C GLY A 68 0.96 15.73 16.75
N GLY A 69 0.91 14.71 17.62
CA GLY A 69 -0.27 13.88 17.80
C GLY A 69 -1.44 14.57 18.51
N LYS A 70 -1.17 15.27 19.63
CA LYS A 70 -2.20 15.82 20.55
C LYS A 70 -1.98 17.27 20.97
N GLN A 71 -0.80 17.82 20.71
CA GLN A 71 -0.36 19.16 21.11
C GLN A 71 0.21 19.91 19.89
N PHE A 72 -0.36 19.66 18.71
CA PHE A 72 0.15 20.22 17.46
C PHE A 72 0.11 21.75 17.46
N ASP A 73 -0.96 22.34 18.00
CA ASP A 73 -1.12 23.79 18.09
C ASP A 73 -0.14 24.47 19.07
N ALA A 74 0.52 23.68 19.92
CA ALA A 74 1.56 24.17 20.84
C ALA A 74 2.98 24.09 20.24
N LEU A 75 3.14 23.48 19.07
CA LEU A 75 4.40 23.51 18.31
C LEU A 75 4.56 24.87 17.65
N ASP A 76 5.81 25.30 17.45
CA ASP A 76 6.09 26.44 16.58
C ASP A 76 5.82 26.08 15.10
N GLU A 77 5.74 27.10 14.24
CA GLU A 77 5.41 26.93 12.83
C GLU A 77 6.36 25.97 12.10
N VAL A 78 7.66 25.98 12.44
CA VAL A 78 8.64 25.11 11.81
C VAL A 78 8.40 23.66 12.20
N ASP A 79 8.19 23.39 13.49
CA ASP A 79 7.92 22.04 13.98
C ASP A 79 6.54 21.53 13.55
N GLN A 80 5.53 22.40 13.40
CA GLN A 80 4.26 22.05 12.76
C GLN A 80 4.45 21.58 11.32
N GLN A 81 5.21 22.34 10.52
CA GLN A 81 5.52 21.95 9.14
C GLN A 81 6.30 20.63 9.09
N ARG A 82 7.29 20.46 9.97
CA ARG A 82 8.05 19.20 10.06
C ARG A 82 7.16 18.01 10.40
N ALA A 83 6.22 18.17 11.34
CA ALA A 83 5.24 17.14 11.66
C ALA A 83 4.33 16.83 10.47
N ILE A 84 3.79 17.85 9.79
CA ILE A 84 2.97 17.69 8.58
C ILE A 84 3.71 16.91 7.50
N PHE A 85 4.95 17.30 7.16
CA PHE A 85 5.74 16.61 6.14
C PHE A 85 6.15 15.20 6.56
N PHE A 86 6.37 14.95 7.85
CA PHE A 86 6.60 13.61 8.35
C PHE A 86 5.36 12.73 8.14
N GLU A 87 4.17 13.20 8.52
CA GLU A 87 2.92 12.45 8.35
C GLU A 87 2.52 12.29 6.87
N TYR A 88 2.87 13.25 6.01
CA TYR A 88 2.72 13.10 4.56
C TYR A 88 3.46 11.87 4.00
N ARG A 89 4.59 11.48 4.59
CA ARG A 89 5.29 10.24 4.22
C ARG A 89 4.44 9.02 4.53
N ALA A 90 3.75 9.00 5.68
CA ALA A 90 2.86 7.90 6.04
C ALA A 90 1.67 7.81 5.06
N ILE A 91 1.04 8.94 4.74
CA ILE A 91 -0.06 9.01 3.77
C ILE A 91 0.40 8.49 2.38
N SER A 92 1.62 8.83 1.97
CA SER A 92 2.20 8.35 0.71
C SER A 92 2.44 6.84 0.71
N VAL A 93 2.85 6.25 1.85
CA VAL A 93 2.95 4.79 1.99
C VAL A 93 1.56 4.14 1.91
N TRP A 94 0.56 4.71 2.57
CA TRP A 94 -0.83 4.21 2.50
C TRP A 94 -1.39 4.26 1.08
N HIS A 95 -1.06 5.30 0.33
CA HIS A 95 -1.43 5.43 -1.09
C HIS A 95 -0.82 4.31 -1.93
N GLN A 96 0.48 4.04 -1.75
CA GLN A 96 1.15 2.96 -2.46
C GLN A 96 0.53 1.59 -2.13
N GLU A 97 0.25 1.31 -0.85
CA GLU A 97 -0.40 0.06 -0.44
C GLU A 97 -1.82 -0.06 -1.00
N PHE A 98 -2.57 1.04 -1.09
CA PHE A 98 -3.88 1.06 -1.75
C PHE A 98 -3.78 0.73 -3.25
N GLN A 99 -2.79 1.29 -3.96
CA GLN A 99 -2.56 0.95 -5.38
C GLN A 99 -2.17 -0.53 -5.57
N LEU A 100 -1.30 -1.06 -4.71
CA LEU A 100 -0.94 -2.48 -4.72
C LEU A 100 -2.14 -3.38 -4.43
N ARG A 101 -3.04 -2.95 -3.54
CA ARG A 101 -4.28 -3.66 -3.25
C ARG A 101 -5.22 -3.70 -4.46
N GLN A 102 -5.36 -2.60 -5.19
CA GLN A 102 -6.15 -2.58 -6.44
C GLN A 102 -5.62 -3.56 -7.50
N GLN A 103 -4.32 -3.86 -7.46
CA GLN A 103 -3.67 -4.81 -8.37
C GLN A 103 -3.65 -6.25 -7.85
N ASN A 104 -4.30 -6.55 -6.71
CA ASN A 104 -4.27 -7.87 -6.04
C ASN A 104 -2.84 -8.35 -5.66
N LEU A 105 -1.94 -7.40 -5.42
CA LEU A 105 -0.56 -7.66 -5.01
C LEU A 105 -0.36 -7.59 -3.47
N THR A 106 -1.36 -7.08 -2.75
CA THR A 106 -1.35 -7.02 -1.28
C THR A 106 -2.12 -8.20 -0.68
N LEU A 107 -1.46 -8.98 0.19
CA LEU A 107 -2.10 -10.05 0.97
C LEU A 107 -3.16 -9.48 1.93
N ASP A 108 -4.22 -10.23 2.20
CA ASP A 108 -5.32 -9.77 3.08
C ASP A 108 -4.84 -9.43 4.50
N ALA A 109 -3.94 -10.24 5.07
CA ALA A 109 -3.35 -9.96 6.39
C ALA A 109 -2.56 -8.63 6.38
N ASN A 110 -1.84 -8.37 5.29
CA ASN A 110 -1.08 -7.13 5.11
C ASN A 110 -2.03 -5.93 5.01
N TRP A 111 -3.13 -6.09 4.27
CA TRP A 111 -4.15 -5.06 4.11
C TRP A 111 -4.83 -4.71 5.44
N HIS A 112 -5.23 -5.73 6.21
CA HIS A 112 -5.85 -5.53 7.52
C HIS A 112 -4.92 -4.78 8.50
N SER A 113 -3.63 -5.14 8.52
CA SER A 113 -2.62 -4.43 9.31
C SER A 113 -2.48 -2.96 8.88
N ASN A 114 -2.53 -2.68 7.58
CA ASN A 114 -2.47 -1.32 7.05
C ASN A 114 -3.72 -0.50 7.43
N GLU A 115 -4.92 -1.08 7.34
CA GLU A 115 -6.16 -0.43 7.79
C GLU A 115 -6.10 -0.08 9.27
N TRP A 116 -5.65 -1.00 10.11
CA TRP A 116 -5.45 -0.74 11.54
C TRP A 116 -4.46 0.42 11.74
N LEU A 117 -3.36 0.48 10.99
CA LEU A 117 -2.38 1.56 11.09
C LEU A 117 -2.97 2.90 10.69
N ILE A 118 -3.71 2.97 9.57
CA ILE A 118 -4.41 4.18 9.12
C ILE A 118 -5.40 4.64 10.20
N GLN A 119 -6.16 3.72 10.77
CA GLN A 119 -7.16 4.05 11.79
C GLN A 119 -6.53 4.51 13.12
N ASN A 120 -5.36 4.01 13.49
CA ASN A 120 -4.70 4.41 14.74
C ASN A 120 -3.88 5.70 14.57
N ILE A 121 -3.05 5.76 13.53
CA ILE A 121 -2.16 6.89 13.25
C ILE A 121 -2.96 8.05 12.66
N GLY A 122 -3.96 7.77 11.84
CA GLY A 122 -4.83 8.78 11.21
C GLY A 122 -5.47 9.75 12.17
N ARG A 123 -5.66 9.38 13.43
CA ARG A 123 -6.30 10.20 14.48
C ARG A 123 -5.42 11.31 15.02
N ARG A 124 -4.12 11.25 14.73
CA ARG A 124 -3.15 12.26 15.15
C ARG A 124 -3.44 13.57 14.44
N GLN A 125 -3.40 14.69 15.17
CA GLN A 125 -3.72 16.01 14.61
C GLN A 125 -2.83 16.35 13.41
N ALA A 126 -1.50 16.13 13.50
CA ALA A 126 -0.58 16.32 12.38
C ALA A 126 -0.95 15.53 11.11
N VAL A 127 -1.53 14.32 11.25
CA VAL A 127 -1.99 13.53 10.09
C VAL A 127 -3.23 14.15 9.46
N ARG A 128 -4.16 14.64 10.28
CA ARG A 128 -5.36 15.34 9.79
C ARG A 128 -4.98 16.63 9.06
N GLU A 129 -4.04 17.40 9.60
CA GLU A 129 -3.52 18.61 8.94
C GLU A 129 -2.81 18.28 7.62
N ALA A 130 -1.96 17.26 7.61
CA ALA A 130 -1.32 16.79 6.39
C ALA A 130 -2.36 16.35 5.35
N TRP A 131 -3.41 15.64 5.76
CA TRP A 131 -4.48 15.24 4.85
C TRP A 131 -5.20 16.44 4.25
N VAL A 132 -5.56 17.47 5.03
CA VAL A 132 -6.20 18.68 4.51
C VAL A 132 -5.36 19.34 3.42
N ILE A 133 -4.04 19.40 3.59
CA ILE A 133 -3.11 20.02 2.65
C ILE A 133 -2.95 19.17 1.39
N PHE A 134 -2.67 17.87 1.55
CA PHE A 134 -2.23 17.01 0.45
C PHE A 134 -3.35 16.21 -0.22
N LYS A 135 -4.56 16.11 0.35
CA LYS A 135 -5.68 15.31 -0.17
C LYS A 135 -5.90 15.45 -1.68
N LYS A 136 -5.83 16.69 -2.20
CA LYS A 136 -6.09 16.98 -3.62
C LYS A 136 -5.00 16.50 -4.58
N SER A 137 -3.83 16.08 -4.09
CA SER A 137 -2.78 15.49 -4.94
C SER A 137 -3.07 14.03 -5.31
N TYR A 138 -3.98 13.37 -4.60
CA TYR A 138 -4.33 11.97 -4.82
C TYR A 138 -5.60 11.80 -5.65
N GLU A 139 -5.78 10.62 -6.24
CA GLU A 139 -7.00 10.26 -6.96
C GLU A 139 -8.23 10.13 -6.04
N LYS A 140 -9.42 10.43 -6.57
CA LYS A 140 -10.68 10.36 -5.80
C LYS A 140 -10.91 9.04 -5.06
N PRO A 141 -10.66 7.85 -5.66
CA PRO A 141 -10.84 6.59 -4.95
C PRO A 141 -10.00 6.48 -3.67
N PHE A 142 -8.76 6.98 -3.68
CA PHE A 142 -7.92 6.99 -2.49
C PHE A 142 -8.40 8.02 -1.47
N GLN A 143 -8.85 9.19 -1.94
CA GLN A 143 -9.44 10.20 -1.05
C GLN A 143 -10.62 9.66 -0.27
N GLU A 144 -11.58 9.05 -0.97
CA GLU A 144 -12.78 8.44 -0.37
C GLU A 144 -12.42 7.29 0.58
N TYR A 145 -11.40 6.51 0.24
CA TYR A 145 -10.91 5.44 1.10
C TYR A 145 -10.34 6.00 2.42
N ILE A 146 -9.43 6.97 2.37
CA ILE A 146 -8.84 7.56 3.58
C ILE A 146 -9.88 8.27 4.43
N ASP A 147 -10.77 9.07 3.82
CA ASP A 147 -11.86 9.74 4.53
C ASP A 147 -12.73 8.72 5.30
N ARG A 148 -13.07 7.59 4.68
CA ARG A 148 -13.81 6.51 5.34
C ARG A 148 -13.04 5.89 6.51
N GLN A 149 -11.73 5.63 6.35
CA GLN A 149 -10.92 5.07 7.43
C GLN A 149 -10.85 6.03 8.62
N PHE A 150 -10.79 7.33 8.34
CA PHE A 150 -10.80 8.39 9.34
C PHE A 150 -12.15 8.47 10.08
N GLU A 151 -13.27 8.37 9.37
CA GLU A 151 -14.61 8.28 9.99
C GLU A 151 -14.75 7.06 10.89
N ILE A 152 -14.28 5.89 10.44
CA ILE A 152 -14.28 4.65 11.26
C ILE A 152 -13.45 4.85 12.52
N ALA A 153 -12.26 5.42 12.39
CA ALA A 153 -11.35 5.68 13.51
C ALA A 153 -11.96 6.62 14.57
N ASP A 154 -12.73 7.61 14.12
CA ASP A 154 -13.40 8.57 15.00
C ASP A 154 -14.63 7.94 15.69
N GLY A 155 -15.33 7.05 14.99
CA GLY A 155 -16.45 6.27 15.52
C GLY A 155 -16.06 5.28 16.63
N ILE A 156 -14.87 4.67 16.55
CA ILE A 156 -14.38 3.69 17.55
C ILE A 156 -14.29 4.32 18.95
N VAL A 157 -13.96 5.60 19.09
CA VAL A 157 -13.86 6.25 20.41
C VAL A 157 -15.17 6.82 20.94
N SER A 158 -16.21 6.84 20.13
CA SER A 158 -17.54 7.24 20.58
C SER A 158 -18.31 6.09 21.27
N GLY A 159 -17.73 4.88 21.29
CA GLY A 159 -18.33 3.65 21.83
C GLY A 159 -17.70 3.09 23.12
N ASP A 160 -16.66 3.74 23.65
CA ASP A 160 -16.02 3.46 24.95
C ASP A 160 -16.35 4.56 25.96
#